data_AF-A0A535HCR1-F1
#
_entry.id   AF-A0A535HCR1-F1
#
_cell.length_a   1.000
_cell.length_b   1.000
_cell.length_c   1.000
_cell.angle_alpha   90.00
_cell.angle_beta   90.00
_cell.angle_gamma   90.00
#
_symmetry.space_group_name_H-M   'P 1'
#
loop_
_entity.id
_entity.type
_entity.pdbx_description
1 polymer ?
#
loop_
_entity_poly.entity_id
_entity_poly.type
_entity_poly.pdbx_seq_one_letter_code
_entity_poly.pdbx_strand_id
1 'polypeptide(L)'
;MPFDPQHFFDRLFQPFNSESRFYWPAVIAVVVSFIANIIWYNWRSRTTPPPEIGIRPWAFWTNVVFLIWYLVLLRAGVPFWVIAVSIIANVAFVVYLYWTYLPPREAAWERERRRQAYFPRAGRKRKRRR
;
A
#
# COMPACT_ATOMS: atom_id res chain seq x y z
N MET A 1 -14.86 -30.10 -17.44
CA MET A 1 -15.97 -30.07 -16.45
C MET A 1 -16.79 -28.82 -16.75
N PRO A 2 -18.12 -28.92 -16.90
CA PRO A 2 -18.96 -27.74 -17.03
C PRO A 2 -18.81 -26.87 -15.77
N PHE A 3 -18.71 -25.56 -15.94
CA PHE A 3 -18.62 -24.61 -14.85
C PHE A 3 -19.97 -24.61 -14.12
N ASP A 4 -19.98 -25.11 -12.88
CA ASP A 4 -21.15 -25.09 -12.01
C ASP A 4 -21.06 -23.84 -11.10
N PRO A 5 -21.86 -22.79 -11.35
CA PRO A 5 -21.82 -21.56 -10.57
C PRO A 5 -22.14 -21.81 -9.10
N GLN A 6 -22.99 -22.80 -8.81
CA GLN A 6 -23.45 -23.09 -7.47
C GLN A 6 -22.31 -23.66 -6.61
N HIS A 7 -21.51 -24.56 -7.19
CA HIS A 7 -20.30 -25.07 -6.55
C HIS A 7 -19.26 -23.97 -6.24
N PHE A 8 -19.21 -22.92 -7.07
CA PHE A 8 -18.36 -21.76 -6.80
C PHE A 8 -18.85 -20.96 -5.60
N PHE A 9 -20.15 -20.67 -5.52
CA PHE A 9 -20.74 -19.96 -4.38
C PHE A 9 -20.57 -20.73 -3.07
N ASP A 10 -20.81 -22.04 -3.06
CA ASP A 10 -20.64 -22.85 -1.85
C ASP A 10 -19.20 -22.80 -1.32
N ARG A 11 -18.20 -22.81 -2.21
CA ARG A 11 -16.79 -22.66 -1.81
C ARG A 11 -16.45 -21.28 -1.25
N LEU A 12 -17.16 -20.20 -1.61
CA LEU A 12 -16.91 -18.86 -1.07
C LEU A 12 -17.28 -18.76 0.41
N PHE A 13 -18.27 -19.53 0.85
CA PHE A 13 -18.76 -19.53 2.23
C PHE A 13 -18.15 -20.63 3.11
N GLN A 14 -17.48 -21.61 2.51
CA GLN A 14 -16.74 -22.63 3.26
C GLN A 14 -15.49 -22.03 3.93
N PRO A 15 -15.18 -22.43 5.18
CA PRO A 15 -13.97 -22.03 5.88
C PRO A 15 -12.71 -22.49 5.14
N PHE A 16 -11.67 -21.66 5.14
CA PHE A 16 -10.44 -21.92 4.41
C PHE A 16 -9.68 -23.09 5.06
N ASN A 17 -9.57 -24.22 4.35
CA ASN A 17 -8.83 -25.39 4.85
C ASN A 17 -7.32 -25.21 4.59
N SER A 18 -6.48 -25.45 5.60
CA SER A 18 -5.01 -25.46 5.45
C SER A 18 -4.49 -26.59 4.55
N GLU A 19 -5.26 -27.67 4.39
CA GLU A 19 -4.97 -28.76 3.45
C GLU A 19 -5.39 -28.44 2.01
N SER A 20 -6.06 -27.30 1.80
CA SER A 20 -6.40 -26.82 0.47
C SER A 20 -5.13 -26.58 -0.34
N ARG A 21 -5.12 -27.04 -1.59
CA ARG A 21 -4.09 -26.71 -2.59
C ARG A 21 -3.86 -25.20 -2.78
N PHE A 22 -4.81 -24.38 -2.35
CA PHE A 22 -4.76 -22.92 -2.46
C PHE A 22 -4.15 -22.22 -1.23
N TYR A 23 -3.95 -22.93 -0.12
CA TYR A 23 -3.40 -22.36 1.11
C TYR A 23 -1.96 -21.87 0.95
N TRP A 24 -1.06 -22.76 0.53
CA TRP A 24 0.35 -22.41 0.32
C TRP A 24 0.55 -21.30 -0.72
N PRO A 25 -0.11 -21.34 -1.91
CA PRO A 25 -0.08 -20.21 -2.84
C PRO A 25 -0.53 -18.88 -2.23
N ALA A 26 -1.59 -18.88 -1.40
CA ALA A 26 -2.08 -17.68 -0.74
C ALA A 26 -1.06 -17.12 0.28
N VAL A 27 -0.46 -17.98 1.10
CA VAL A 27 0.60 -17.58 2.04
C VAL A 27 1.80 -16.99 1.31
N ILE A 28 2.25 -17.64 0.23
CA ILE A 28 3.35 -17.14 -0.60
C ILE A 28 2.99 -15.77 -1.20
N ALA A 29 1.76 -15.60 -1.70
CA ALA A 29 1.30 -14.32 -2.23
C ALA A 29 1.33 -13.20 -1.18
N VAL A 30 0.95 -13.48 0.07
CA VAL A 30 1.04 -12.50 1.17
C VAL A 30 2.49 -12.14 1.48
N VAL A 31 3.40 -13.12 1.52
CA VAL A 31 4.83 -12.87 1.75
C VAL A 31 5.43 -12.04 0.61
N VAL A 32 5.14 -12.39 -0.64
CA VAL A 32 5.58 -11.64 -1.82
C VAL A 32 5.03 -10.21 -1.79
N SER A 33 3.76 -10.04 -1.41
CA SER A 33 3.14 -8.72 -1.26
C SER A 33 3.82 -7.88 -0.16
N PHE A 34 4.24 -8.52 0.93
CA PHE A 34 5.01 -7.85 1.99
C PHE A 34 6.36 -7.35 1.51
N ILE A 35 7.11 -8.20 0.80
CA ILE A 35 8.40 -7.82 0.20
C ILE A 35 8.19 -6.69 -0.82
N ALA A 36 7.19 -6.82 -1.69
CA ALA A 36 6.86 -5.81 -2.69
C ALA A 36 6.51 -4.46 -2.04
N ASN A 37 5.75 -4.47 -0.94
CA ASN A 37 5.42 -3.26 -0.19
C ASN A 37 6.66 -2.58 0.42
N ILE A 38 7.61 -3.36 0.96
CA ILE A 38 8.89 -2.83 1.47
C ILE A 38 9.72 -2.21 0.34
N ILE A 39 9.85 -2.93 -0.78
CA ILE A 39 10.60 -2.45 -1.95
C ILE A 39 9.97 -1.17 -2.47
N TRP A 40 8.64 -1.15 -2.62
CA TRP A 40 7.90 0.02 -3.04
C TRP A 40 8.16 1.21 -2.10
N TYR A 41 8.01 1.02 -0.79
CA TYR A 41 8.28 2.09 0.18
C TYR A 41 9.71 2.63 0.10
N ASN A 42 10.71 1.75 0.02
CA ASN A 42 12.13 2.14 -0.01
C ASN A 42 12.55 2.78 -1.34
N TRP A 43 12.06 2.27 -2.47
CA TRP A 43 12.31 2.89 -3.78
C TRP A 43 11.66 4.28 -3.85
N ARG A 44 10.43 4.38 -3.35
CA ARG A 44 9.64 5.58 -3.53
C ARG A 44 10.07 6.68 -2.55
N SER A 45 10.49 6.36 -1.32
CA SER A 45 11.06 7.32 -0.36
C SER A 45 12.31 8.05 -0.89
N ARG A 46 13.09 7.43 -1.78
CA ARG A 46 14.26 8.04 -2.42
C ARG A 46 13.95 9.07 -3.50
N THR A 47 12.75 9.00 -4.09
CA THR A 47 12.35 9.79 -5.27
C THR A 47 11.21 10.77 -4.99
N THR A 48 10.85 10.96 -3.72
CA THR A 48 9.64 11.70 -3.38
C THR A 48 9.86 13.18 -3.14
N PRO A 49 8.95 14.07 -3.60
CA PRO A 49 8.88 15.41 -3.07
C PRO A 49 8.46 15.41 -1.58
N PRO A 50 8.93 16.39 -0.77
CA PRO A 50 8.61 16.55 0.66
C PRO A 50 7.15 16.45 1.13
N PRO A 51 6.12 16.85 0.35
CA PRO A 51 4.72 16.84 0.81
C PRO A 51 4.16 15.45 1.03
N GLU A 52 4.66 14.47 0.26
CA GLU A 52 4.24 13.08 0.33
C GLU A 52 4.92 12.30 1.48
N ILE A 53 5.96 12.88 2.10
CA ILE A 53 6.73 12.24 3.19
C ILE A 53 5.86 11.99 4.44
N GLY A 54 4.81 12.78 4.66
CA GLY A 54 3.94 12.62 5.83
C GLY A 54 2.82 11.59 5.70
N ILE A 55 2.39 11.23 4.48
CA ILE A 55 1.24 10.31 4.25
C ILE A 55 1.72 8.91 3.88
N ARG A 56 2.87 8.80 3.20
CA ARG A 56 3.46 7.53 2.80
C ARG A 56 3.76 6.57 3.96
N PRO A 57 4.27 7.02 5.12
CA PRO A 57 4.45 6.14 6.26
C PRO A 57 3.12 5.50 6.68
N TRP A 58 2.01 6.26 6.65
CA TRP A 58 0.69 5.74 6.99
C TRP A 58 0.16 4.72 5.97
N ALA A 59 0.32 4.97 4.67
CA ALA A 59 -0.03 4.01 3.63
C ALA A 59 0.82 2.72 3.71
N PHE A 60 2.10 2.85 4.08
CA PHE A 60 2.96 1.70 4.32
C PHE A 60 2.51 0.88 5.54
N TRP A 61 2.30 1.54 6.69
CA TRP A 61 1.90 0.89 7.95
C TRP A 61 0.53 0.23 7.85
N THR A 62 -0.42 0.88 7.17
CA THR A 62 -1.75 0.29 6.91
C THR A 62 -1.63 -1.00 6.11
N ASN A 63 -0.85 -1.02 5.03
CA ASN A 63 -0.59 -2.25 4.28
C ASN A 63 0.12 -3.32 5.11
N VAL A 64 1.08 -2.96 5.97
CA VAL A 64 1.72 -3.92 6.89
C VAL A 64 0.71 -4.54 7.85
N VAL A 65 -0.15 -3.73 8.48
CA VAL A 65 -1.20 -4.21 9.39
C VAL A 65 -2.15 -5.14 8.66
N PHE A 66 -2.58 -4.78 7.44
CA PHE A 66 -3.47 -5.63 6.65
C PHE A 66 -2.80 -6.92 6.17
N LEU A 67 -1.50 -6.92 5.88
CA LEU A 67 -0.76 -8.14 5.54
C LEU A 67 -0.65 -9.10 6.73
N ILE A 68 -0.40 -8.58 7.94
CA ILE A 68 -0.46 -9.36 9.17
C ILE A 68 -1.88 -9.89 9.39
N TRP A 69 -2.89 -9.05 9.19
CA TRP A 69 -4.29 -9.43 9.28
C TRP A 69 -4.64 -10.58 8.32
N TYR A 70 -4.19 -10.54 7.06
CA TYR A 70 -4.42 -11.63 6.11
C TYR A 70 -3.76 -12.94 6.55
N LEU A 71 -2.55 -12.90 7.13
CA LEU A 71 -1.92 -14.10 7.69
C LEU A 71 -2.75 -14.67 8.85
N VAL A 72 -3.30 -13.80 9.72
CA VAL A 72 -4.18 -14.22 10.81
C VAL A 72 -5.46 -14.85 10.26
N LEU A 73 -6.11 -14.25 9.24
CA LEU A 73 -7.31 -14.81 8.62
C LEU A 73 -7.03 -16.17 7.95
N LEU A 74 -5.92 -16.29 7.22
CA LEU A 74 -5.51 -17.57 6.61
C LEU A 74 -5.29 -18.64 7.67
N ARG A 75 -4.63 -18.31 8.79
CA ARG A 75 -4.39 -19.25 9.89
C ARG A 75 -5.67 -19.61 10.65
N ALA A 76 -6.59 -18.67 10.81
CA ALA A 76 -7.86 -18.86 11.49
C ALA A 76 -8.88 -19.66 10.66
N GLY A 77 -8.58 -19.96 9.39
CA GLY A 77 -9.44 -20.77 8.54
C GLY A 77 -10.80 -20.12 8.24
N VAL A 78 -10.87 -18.79 8.24
CA VAL A 78 -12.12 -18.06 7.98
C VAL A 78 -12.60 -18.23 6.54
N PRO A 79 -13.90 -18.08 6.27
CA PRO A 79 -14.42 -18.13 4.91
C PRO A 79 -13.76 -17.13 3.97
N PHE A 80 -13.62 -17.50 2.70
CA PHE A 80 -12.94 -16.67 1.70
C PHE A 80 -13.57 -15.29 1.55
N TRP A 81 -14.89 -15.16 1.68
CA TRP A 81 -15.56 -13.86 1.57
C TRP A 81 -15.03 -12.83 2.60
N VAL A 82 -14.60 -13.27 3.79
CA VAL A 82 -14.03 -12.39 4.82
C VAL A 82 -12.68 -11.83 4.36
N ILE A 83 -11.86 -12.67 3.72
CA ILE A 83 -10.60 -12.26 3.11
C ILE A 83 -10.87 -11.26 1.98
N ALA A 84 -11.85 -11.53 1.11
CA ALA A 84 -12.21 -10.63 0.01
C ALA A 84 -12.68 -9.26 0.52
N VAL A 85 -13.55 -9.22 1.54
CA VAL A 85 -14.03 -7.96 2.14
C VAL A 85 -12.88 -7.17 2.78
N SER A 86 -11.97 -7.85 3.47
CA SER A 86 -10.81 -7.17 4.07
C SER A 86 -9.83 -6.60 3.04
N ILE A 87 -9.66 -7.26 1.88
CA ILE A 87 -8.92 -6.70 0.74
C ILE A 87 -9.57 -5.43 0.21
N ILE A 88 -10.88 -5.45 0.00
CA ILE A 88 -11.63 -4.27 -0.45
C ILE A 88 -11.50 -3.13 0.55
N ALA A 89 -11.60 -3.42 1.85
CA ALA A 89 -11.44 -2.42 2.91
C ALA A 89 -10.02 -1.82 2.93
N ASN A 90 -8.97 -2.62 2.74
CA ASN A 90 -7.60 -2.13 2.64
C ASN A 90 -7.43 -1.16 1.47
N VAL A 91 -7.89 -1.56 0.28
CA VAL A 91 -7.82 -0.70 -0.92
C VAL A 91 -8.59 0.59 -0.70
N ALA A 92 -9.81 0.51 -0.16
CA ALA A 92 -10.62 1.69 0.14
C ALA A 92 -9.91 2.63 1.14
N PHE A 93 -9.26 2.09 2.18
CA PHE A 93 -8.53 2.89 3.16
C PHE A 93 -7.31 3.60 2.56
N VAL A 94 -6.55 2.90 1.71
CA VAL A 94 -5.42 3.51 0.99
C VAL A 94 -5.92 4.59 0.04
N VAL A 95 -6.95 4.32 -0.76
CA VAL A 95 -7.55 5.32 -1.66
C VAL A 95 -8.03 6.53 -0.87
N TYR A 96 -8.72 6.32 0.25
CA TYR A 96 -9.18 7.39 1.12
C TYR A 96 -8.02 8.23 1.67
N LEU A 97 -6.94 7.61 2.16
CA LEU A 97 -5.74 8.30 2.63
C LEU A 97 -5.12 9.17 1.53
N TYR A 98 -5.03 8.64 0.31
CA TYR A 98 -4.46 9.39 -0.80
C TYR A 98 -5.38 10.53 -1.22
N TRP A 99 -6.69 10.29 -1.31
CA TRP A 99 -7.63 11.27 -1.82
C TRP A 99 -7.89 12.43 -0.85
N THR A 100 -7.87 12.16 0.47
CA THR A 100 -8.09 13.20 1.48
C THR A 100 -6.85 14.01 1.80
N TYR A 101 -5.66 13.40 1.83
CA TYR A 101 -4.46 14.08 2.32
C TYR A 101 -3.51 14.62 1.24
N LEU A 102 -3.49 14.07 0.01
CA LEU A 102 -2.61 14.60 -1.06
C LEU A 102 -3.06 15.96 -1.63
N PRO A 103 -4.33 16.20 -1.99
CA PRO A 103 -4.71 17.41 -2.75
C PRO A 103 -4.31 18.74 -2.07
N PRO A 104 -4.49 18.91 -0.74
CA PRO A 104 -4.09 20.14 -0.06
C PRO A 104 -2.57 20.35 -0.03
N ARG A 105 -1.80 19.26 0.06
CA ARG A 105 -0.34 19.29 0.23
C ARG A 105 0.39 19.48 -1.09
N GLU A 106 -0.12 18.91 -2.18
CA GLU A 106 0.40 19.15 -3.53
C GLU A 106 0.23 20.61 -3.95
N ALA A 107 -0.95 21.18 -3.71
CA ALA A 107 -1.23 22.59 -3.98
C ALA A 107 -0.32 23.55 -3.18
N ALA A 108 -0.03 23.23 -1.91
CA ALA A 108 0.90 24.00 -1.10
C ALA A 108 2.35 23.89 -1.61
N TRP A 109 2.76 22.69 -2.04
CA TRP A 109 4.08 22.44 -2.58
C TRP A 109 4.35 23.12 -3.91
N GLU A 110 3.37 23.15 -4.81
CA GLU A 110 3.48 23.87 -6.08
C GLU A 110 3.69 25.37 -5.85
N ARG A 111 3.01 25.96 -4.87
CA ARG A 111 3.22 27.37 -4.49
C ARG A 111 4.64 27.58 -3.96
N GLU A 112 5.13 26.69 -3.11
CA GLU A 112 6.49 26.76 -2.57
C GLU A 112 7.56 26.60 -3.67
N ARG A 113 7.32 25.68 -4.61
CA ARG A 113 8.21 25.43 -5.77
C ARG A 113 8.24 26.64 -6.71
N ARG A 114 7.10 27.30 -6.94
CA ARG A 114 7.03 28.57 -7.69
C ARG A 114 7.83 29.66 -6.97
N ARG A 115 7.69 29.80 -5.65
CA ARG A 115 8.50 30.76 -4.86
C ARG A 115 10.01 30.50 -4.98
N GLN A 116 10.44 29.24 -4.87
CA GLN A 116 11.85 28.87 -5.02
C GLN A 116 12.43 29.13 -6.42
N ALA A 117 11.60 29.20 -7.47
CA ALA A 117 12.05 29.56 -8.82
C ALA A 117 12.43 31.05 -8.93
N TYR A 118 11.81 31.91 -8.11
CA TYR A 118 12.07 33.36 -8.11
C TYR A 118 13.14 33.77 -7.08
N PHE A 119 13.39 32.97 -6.05
CA PHE A 119 14.48 33.22 -5.09
C PHE A 119 15.81 32.60 -5.57
N PRO A 120 16.84 33.39 -5.89
CA PRO A 120 18.14 32.84 -6.25
C PRO A 120 18.72 32.06 -5.07
N ARG A 121 19.08 30.79 -5.31
CA ARG A 121 19.72 29.91 -4.31
C ARG A 121 20.97 30.61 -3.74
N ALA A 122 20.89 31.04 -2.48
CA ALA A 122 22.03 31.58 -1.75
C ALA A 122 23.04 30.46 -1.46
N GLY A 123 23.98 30.20 -2.38
CA GLY A 123 24.92 29.09 -2.15
C GLY A 123 26.03 28.81 -3.16
N ARG A 124 26.26 29.62 -4.20
CA ARG A 124 27.43 29.44 -5.10
C ARG A 124 28.41 30.62 -5.11
N LYS A 125 28.58 31.30 -3.97
CA LYS A 125 29.63 32.32 -3.80
C LYS A 125 30.47 32.07 -2.54
N ARG A 126 31.16 30.93 -2.45
CA ARG A 126 32.35 30.83 -1.59
C ARG A 126 33.25 29.63 -1.92
N LYS A 127 34.16 29.83 -2.88
CA LYS A 127 35.60 29.51 -2.79
C LYS A 127 36.28 29.70 -4.15
N ARG A 128 36.51 30.96 -4.51
CA ARG A 128 37.53 31.37 -5.49
C ARG A 128 38.21 32.64 -4.98
N ARG A 129 38.91 32.49 -3.87
CA ARG A 129 39.91 33.39 -3.25
C ARG A 129 40.68 32.45 -2.30
N ARG A 130 41.98 32.23 -2.38
CA ARG A 130 43.10 32.83 -3.08
C ARG A 130 44.08 31.69 -3.36
#